data_AF-A0A3P6EDF4-F1
#
_entry.id   AF-A0A3P6EDF4-F1
#
_cell.length_a   1.000
_cell.length_b   1.000
_cell.length_c   1.000
_cell.angle_alpha   90.00
_cell.angle_beta   90.00
_cell.angle_gamma   90.00
#
_symmetry.space_group_name_H-M   'P 1'
#
loop_
_entity.id
_entity.type
_entity.pdbx_description
1 polymer ?
#
loop_
_entity_poly.entity_id
_entity_poly.type
_entity_poly.pdbx_seq_one_letter_code
_entity_poly.pdbx_strand_id
1 'polypeptide(L)'
;MSSFTTKTPPPYLRRPNHHRRVNPLFPVICCLGESQQDSFTRRRTLTSLITLTVIVPTSSALAQEKWGTRSFIKEKYFQPGLSPEDAAARIKQTAEGLRDMREMLDHMSWRYVIFYIRLKQAYLSQDLTNAMNILPESRRNDYVQAVNQLVEYMSELDFYVRTPKVYESYLYYEKTLKSIDDVVELLA
;
A
#
# COMPACT_ATOMS: atom_id res chain seq x y z
N MET A 1 -14.36 -71.28 13.77
CA MET A 1 -14.46 -70.17 14.75
C MET A 1 -13.10 -69.49 14.79
N SER A 2 -12.85 -68.22 14.55
CA SER A 2 -13.63 -67.05 14.16
C SER A 2 -12.64 -66.10 13.46
N SER A 3 -13.03 -65.58 12.30
CA SER A 3 -12.28 -64.57 11.56
C SER A 3 -12.61 -63.19 12.13
N PHE A 4 -11.61 -62.36 12.42
CA PHE A 4 -11.84 -60.92 12.67
C PHE A 4 -10.96 -60.09 11.75
N THR A 5 -11.64 -59.47 10.79
CA THR A 5 -11.11 -58.55 9.78
C THR A 5 -11.03 -57.16 10.38
N THR A 6 -9.84 -56.55 10.42
CA THR A 6 -9.71 -55.12 10.76
C THR A 6 -9.99 -54.31 9.50
N LYS A 7 -11.15 -53.64 9.45
CA LYS A 7 -11.58 -52.80 8.33
C LYS A 7 -11.05 -51.37 8.54
N THR A 8 -10.13 -50.95 7.68
CA THR A 8 -9.72 -49.56 7.47
C THR A 8 -10.87 -48.78 6.83
N PRO A 9 -11.32 -47.63 7.37
CA PRO A 9 -12.36 -46.82 6.73
C PRO A 9 -11.79 -45.96 5.58
N PRO A 10 -12.53 -45.76 4.48
CA PRO A 10 -12.09 -44.98 3.31
C PRO A 10 -12.18 -43.46 3.54
N PRO A 11 -11.35 -42.65 2.84
CA PRO A 11 -11.18 -41.23 3.12
C PRO A 11 -12.06 -40.35 2.24
N TYR A 12 -13.37 -40.37 2.39
CA TYR A 12 -14.23 -39.39 1.71
C TYR A 12 -15.38 -38.97 2.62
N LEU A 13 -15.70 -37.67 2.61
CA LEU A 13 -16.61 -36.92 3.48
C LEU A 13 -15.98 -36.26 4.72
N ARG A 14 -14.97 -35.43 4.51
CA ARG A 14 -14.70 -34.30 5.42
C ARG A 14 -15.31 -33.03 4.82
N ARG A 15 -16.49 -32.66 5.33
CA ARG A 15 -17.16 -31.39 5.03
C ARG A 15 -16.21 -30.21 5.33
N PRO A 16 -16.11 -29.20 4.46
CA PRO A 16 -15.52 -27.92 4.85
C PRO A 16 -16.53 -27.16 5.72
N ASN A 17 -16.14 -26.87 6.97
CA ASN A 17 -16.83 -25.91 7.82
C ASN A 17 -16.58 -24.50 7.24
N HIS A 18 -17.57 -23.93 6.56
CA HIS A 18 -17.60 -22.50 6.27
C HIS A 18 -17.88 -21.73 7.57
N HIS A 19 -16.85 -21.19 8.18
CA HIS A 19 -17.01 -20.14 9.19
C HIS A 19 -17.50 -18.87 8.51
N ARG A 20 -18.83 -18.70 8.49
CA ARG A 20 -19.52 -17.46 8.13
C ARG A 20 -19.14 -16.38 9.15
N ARG A 21 -18.18 -15.51 8.81
CA ARG A 21 -17.91 -14.29 9.58
C ARG A 21 -19.11 -13.35 9.41
N VAL A 22 -19.88 -13.20 10.48
CA VAL A 22 -20.79 -12.07 10.66
C VAL A 22 -19.93 -10.92 11.22
N ASN A 23 -19.76 -9.85 10.44
CA ASN A 23 -19.12 -8.63 10.93
C ASN A 23 -20.10 -7.90 11.86
N PRO A 24 -19.71 -7.49 13.07
CA PRO A 24 -20.52 -6.57 13.86
C PRO A 24 -20.44 -5.16 13.22
N LEU A 25 -21.60 -4.58 12.94
CA LEU A 25 -21.74 -3.16 12.61
C LEU A 25 -21.39 -2.32 13.84
N PHE A 26 -20.35 -1.50 13.76
CA PHE A 26 -20.10 -0.45 14.74
C PHE A 26 -21.11 0.71 14.55
N PRO A 27 -21.67 1.30 15.61
CA PRO A 27 -22.53 2.46 15.48
C PRO A 27 -21.69 3.70 15.15
N VAL A 28 -22.09 4.40 14.09
CA VAL A 28 -21.54 5.72 13.72
C VAL A 28 -22.17 6.75 14.65
N ILE A 29 -21.34 7.37 15.49
CA ILE A 29 -21.70 8.58 16.24
C ILE A 29 -21.63 9.75 15.26
N CYS A 30 -22.79 10.34 14.95
CA CYS A 30 -22.89 11.59 14.19
C CYS A 30 -22.70 12.76 15.17
N CYS A 31 -21.56 13.44 15.10
CA CYS A 31 -21.42 14.77 15.69
C CYS A 31 -22.02 15.78 14.72
N LEU A 32 -23.23 16.28 15.05
CA LEU A 32 -23.85 17.43 14.41
C LEU A 32 -23.00 18.67 14.78
N GLY A 33 -22.31 19.23 13.79
CA GLY A 33 -21.58 20.49 13.96
C GLY A 33 -22.57 21.64 14.11
N GLU A 34 -22.70 22.16 15.32
CA GLU A 34 -23.38 23.43 15.59
C GLU A 34 -22.55 24.58 15.00
N SER A 35 -23.18 25.34 14.10
CA SER A 35 -22.63 26.59 13.58
C SER A 35 -22.73 27.69 14.63
N GLN A 36 -21.58 28.22 15.07
CA GLN A 36 -21.50 29.49 15.81
C GLN A 36 -22.10 30.61 14.95
N GLN A 37 -23.19 31.21 15.43
CA GLN A 37 -23.64 32.54 15.02
C GLN A 37 -23.11 33.55 16.03
N ASP A 38 -21.96 34.16 15.72
CA ASP A 38 -21.56 35.40 16.38
C ASP A 38 -22.33 36.57 15.75
N SER A 39 -23.12 37.23 16.59
CA SER A 39 -23.91 38.40 16.25
C SER A 39 -23.28 39.65 16.85
N PHE A 40 -22.64 40.47 16.01
CA PHE A 40 -22.29 41.84 16.35
C PHE A 40 -22.61 42.81 15.20
N THR A 41 -23.69 43.56 15.42
CA THR A 41 -23.87 44.99 15.09
C THR A 41 -23.58 45.53 13.68
N ARG A 42 -24.68 45.86 12.98
CA ARG A 42 -25.09 47.23 12.54
C ARG A 42 -24.03 48.09 11.84
N ARG A 43 -24.17 48.26 10.51
CA ARG A 43 -24.39 49.56 9.82
C ARG A 43 -24.60 49.41 8.30
N ARG A 44 -25.55 50.19 7.80
CA ARG A 44 -25.88 50.52 6.40
C ARG A 44 -24.65 50.83 5.54
N THR A 45 -24.67 50.44 4.27
CA THR A 45 -24.79 51.35 3.09
C THR A 45 -25.00 50.54 1.81
N LEU A 46 -26.02 50.92 1.04
CA LEU A 46 -26.20 50.58 -0.38
C LEU A 46 -25.40 51.58 -1.21
N THR A 47 -24.62 51.13 -2.20
CA THR A 47 -24.41 51.85 -3.46
C THR A 47 -23.78 50.94 -4.53
N SER A 48 -24.48 50.88 -5.65
CA SER A 48 -24.11 50.37 -6.98
C SER A 48 -22.79 50.93 -7.52
N LEU A 49 -22.06 50.18 -8.37
CA LEU A 49 -21.66 50.57 -9.73
C LEU A 49 -20.95 49.43 -10.49
N ILE A 50 -21.18 49.40 -11.81
CA ILE A 50 -20.83 48.39 -12.82
C ILE A 50 -19.40 48.61 -13.34
N THR A 51 -18.59 47.55 -13.50
CA THR A 51 -17.44 47.54 -14.43
C THR A 51 -17.20 46.17 -15.06
N LEU A 52 -16.81 46.21 -16.35
CA LEU A 52 -16.78 45.18 -17.37
C LEU A 52 -15.44 44.40 -17.43
N THR A 53 -15.51 43.10 -17.80
CA THR A 53 -14.47 42.23 -18.43
C THR A 53 -13.10 42.03 -17.78
N VAL A 54 -12.80 40.79 -17.35
CA VAL A 54 -11.84 39.87 -18.01
C VAL A 54 -12.28 38.43 -17.69
N ILE A 55 -12.64 37.66 -18.72
CA ILE A 55 -12.74 36.19 -18.61
C ILE A 55 -11.31 35.68 -18.62
N VAL A 56 -10.77 35.36 -17.44
CA VAL A 56 -9.62 34.45 -17.35
C VAL A 56 -10.20 33.05 -17.49
N PRO A 57 -9.85 32.25 -18.52
CA PRO A 57 -10.07 30.82 -18.44
C PRO A 57 -9.04 30.30 -17.44
N THR A 58 -9.40 30.31 -16.15
CA THR A 58 -8.72 29.46 -15.18
C THR A 58 -9.06 28.02 -15.57
N SER A 59 -8.24 27.47 -16.47
CA SER A 59 -8.00 26.04 -16.59
C SER A 59 -7.39 25.57 -15.27
N SER A 60 -8.22 25.42 -14.26
CA SER A 60 -7.94 24.63 -13.07
C SER A 60 -9.23 23.96 -12.61
N ALA A 61 -9.97 23.41 -13.58
CA ALA A 61 -10.86 22.27 -13.36
C ALA A 61 -10.06 20.98 -13.53
N LEU A 62 -8.86 20.88 -12.92
CA LEU A 62 -8.28 19.58 -12.64
C LEU A 62 -8.94 19.07 -11.36
N ALA A 63 -10.10 18.44 -11.56
CA ALA A 63 -10.66 17.42 -10.70
C ALA A 63 -10.74 17.75 -9.20
N GLN A 64 -11.57 18.74 -8.83
CA GLN A 64 -12.09 18.77 -7.47
C GLN A 64 -13.26 17.78 -7.35
N GLU A 65 -12.89 16.51 -7.37
CA GLU A 65 -13.81 15.40 -7.34
C GLU A 65 -13.81 14.87 -5.89
N LYS A 66 -14.82 15.30 -5.13
CA LYS A 66 -14.98 15.09 -3.68
C LYS A 66 -15.40 13.64 -3.40
N TRP A 67 -14.50 12.69 -3.60
CA TRP A 67 -14.78 11.27 -3.30
C TRP A 67 -14.43 10.95 -1.85
N GLY A 68 -15.40 10.39 -1.13
CA GLY A 68 -15.32 10.08 0.29
C GLY A 68 -14.25 9.05 0.70
N THR A 69 -14.13 8.88 2.01
CA THR A 69 -12.97 8.47 2.81
C THR A 69 -12.37 7.06 2.57
N ARG A 70 -12.82 6.26 1.60
CA ARG A 70 -12.25 4.91 1.35
C ARG A 70 -12.44 4.46 -0.10
N SER A 71 -11.53 4.83 -0.99
CA SER A 71 -11.45 4.21 -2.32
C SER A 71 -10.07 3.57 -2.53
N PHE A 72 -9.94 2.29 -2.17
CA PHE A 72 -8.78 1.45 -2.50
C PHE A 72 -8.53 1.33 -4.02
N ILE A 73 -9.53 1.66 -4.85
CA ILE A 73 -9.41 1.78 -6.31
C ILE A 73 -8.55 3.00 -6.69
N LYS A 74 -8.44 4.02 -5.83
CA LYS A 74 -7.72 5.26 -6.13
C LYS A 74 -6.19 5.08 -6.11
N GLU A 75 -5.67 4.28 -5.18
CA GLU A 75 -4.21 4.16 -5.00
C GLU A 75 -3.49 3.54 -6.20
N LYS A 76 -4.07 2.51 -6.84
CA LYS A 76 -3.42 1.82 -7.97
C LYS A 76 -3.66 2.50 -9.33
N TYR A 77 -4.81 3.15 -9.53
CA TYR A 77 -5.23 3.66 -10.84
C TYR A 77 -5.16 5.20 -10.98
N PHE A 78 -4.98 5.93 -9.88
CA PHE A 78 -4.90 7.39 -9.87
C PHE A 78 -3.57 7.89 -9.28
N GLN A 79 -2.55 7.05 -9.30
CA GLN A 79 -1.20 7.51 -8.99
C GLN A 79 -0.71 8.45 -10.11
N PRO A 80 -0.06 9.58 -9.78
CA PRO A 80 0.56 10.42 -10.82
C PRO A 80 1.56 9.57 -11.61
N GLY A 81 1.55 9.72 -12.94
CA GLY A 81 2.60 9.19 -13.79
C GLY A 81 3.91 9.86 -13.38
N LEU A 82 4.72 9.14 -12.61
CA LEU A 82 5.99 9.64 -12.11
C LEU A 82 7.03 9.56 -13.24
N SER A 83 8.00 10.47 -13.26
CA SER A 83 9.13 10.30 -14.19
C SER A 83 9.90 9.02 -13.81
N PRO A 84 10.58 8.37 -14.76
CA PRO A 84 11.29 7.14 -14.46
C PRO A 84 12.46 7.39 -13.47
N GLU A 85 13.08 8.57 -13.51
CA GLU A 85 14.15 9.00 -12.58
C GLU A 85 13.61 9.18 -11.16
N ASP A 86 12.46 9.84 -11.02
CA ASP A 86 11.78 10.02 -9.73
C ASP A 86 11.31 8.66 -9.15
N ALA A 87 10.92 7.71 -10.01
CA ALA A 87 10.59 6.35 -9.58
C ALA A 87 11.82 5.63 -9.00
N ALA A 88 12.98 5.77 -9.63
CA ALA A 88 14.24 5.25 -9.09
C ALA A 88 14.60 5.91 -7.74
N ALA A 89 14.38 7.23 -7.59
CA ALA A 89 14.57 7.92 -6.31
C ALA A 89 13.62 7.39 -5.22
N ARG A 90 12.36 7.12 -5.56
CA ARG A 90 11.37 6.53 -4.63
C ARG A 90 11.72 5.09 -4.24
N ILE A 91 12.32 4.31 -5.14
CA ILE A 91 12.85 2.98 -4.82
C ILE A 91 13.97 3.08 -3.79
N LYS A 92 14.89 4.05 -3.92
CA LYS A 92 15.95 4.30 -2.92
C LYS A 92 15.37 4.65 -1.55
N GLN A 93 14.37 5.54 -1.50
CA GLN A 93 13.64 5.86 -0.27
C GLN A 93 12.92 4.64 0.33
N THR A 94 12.47 3.72 -0.53
CA THR A 94 11.86 2.47 -0.09
C THR A 94 12.90 1.55 0.54
N ALA A 95 14.10 1.45 -0.03
CA ALA A 95 15.23 0.72 0.55
C ALA A 95 15.63 1.26 1.92
N GLU A 96 15.81 2.58 2.05
CA GLU A 96 16.06 3.25 3.33
C GLU A 96 14.94 2.95 4.34
N GLY A 97 13.69 3.07 3.90
CA GLY A 97 12.54 2.75 4.73
C GLY A 97 12.55 1.31 5.25
N LEU A 98 12.94 0.34 4.44
CA LEU A 98 13.07 -1.05 4.89
C LEU A 98 14.21 -1.24 5.90
N ARG A 99 15.30 -0.46 5.81
CA ARG A 99 16.37 -0.47 6.81
C ARG A 99 15.86 0.02 8.17
N ASP A 100 15.06 1.09 8.19
CA ASP A 100 14.47 1.64 9.42
C ASP A 100 13.52 0.65 10.14
N MET A 101 12.95 -0.31 9.41
CA MET A 101 12.05 -1.32 9.98
C MET A 101 12.76 -2.28 10.96
N ARG A 102 14.11 -2.31 10.99
CA ARG A 102 14.87 -3.24 11.83
C ARG A 102 14.46 -3.16 13.30
N GLU A 103 14.39 -1.95 13.85
CA GLU A 103 14.03 -1.72 15.25
C GLU A 103 12.63 -2.26 15.57
N MET A 104 11.69 -2.10 14.64
CA MET A 104 10.32 -2.61 14.79
C MET A 104 10.27 -4.14 14.85
N LEU A 105 11.15 -4.80 14.09
CA LEU A 105 11.30 -6.25 14.05
C LEU A 105 11.96 -6.76 15.35
N ASP A 106 13.01 -6.07 15.81
CA ASP A 106 13.71 -6.34 17.08
C ASP A 106 12.77 -6.26 18.29
N HIS A 107 11.87 -5.27 18.30
CA HIS A 107 10.82 -5.13 19.32
C HIS A 107 9.61 -6.04 19.14
N MET A 108 9.62 -6.94 18.15
CA MET A 108 8.52 -7.87 17.88
C MET A 108 7.17 -7.16 17.67
N SER A 109 7.19 -5.96 17.09
CA SER A 109 6.02 -5.11 16.91
C SER A 109 5.21 -5.51 15.65
N TRP A 110 4.87 -6.80 15.54
CA TRP A 110 4.35 -7.45 14.33
C TRP A 110 3.25 -6.69 13.60
N ARG A 111 2.28 -6.13 14.34
CA ARG A 111 1.16 -5.38 13.75
C ARG A 111 1.63 -4.12 13.01
N TYR A 112 2.64 -3.44 13.55
CA TYR A 112 3.23 -2.27 12.92
C TYR A 112 4.11 -2.67 11.74
N VAL A 113 4.89 -3.74 11.88
CA VAL A 113 5.74 -4.28 10.80
C VAL A 113 4.88 -4.63 9.57
N ILE A 114 3.77 -5.35 9.74
CA ILE A 114 2.86 -5.69 8.62
C ILE A 114 2.35 -4.43 7.90
N PHE A 115 1.90 -3.43 8.66
CA PHE A 115 1.40 -2.19 8.08
C PHE A 115 2.50 -1.44 7.33
N TYR A 116 3.70 -1.39 7.91
CA TYR A 116 4.84 -0.70 7.35
C TYR A 116 5.33 -1.34 6.04
N ILE A 117 5.46 -2.66 6.00
CA ILE A 117 5.79 -3.43 4.79
C ILE A 117 4.80 -3.10 3.68
N ARG A 118 3.50 -3.13 3.98
CA ARG A 118 2.44 -2.89 2.99
C ARG A 118 2.43 -1.45 2.48
N LEU A 119 2.73 -0.49 3.35
CA LEU A 119 2.89 0.91 2.96
C LEU A 119 4.05 1.07 1.98
N LYS A 120 5.19 0.44 2.25
CA LYS A 120 6.37 0.47 1.37
C LYS A 120 6.15 -0.31 0.06
N GLN A 121 5.37 -1.39 0.09
CA GLN A 121 5.04 -2.20 -1.08
C GLN A 121 3.97 -1.59 -1.99
N ALA A 122 3.11 -0.72 -1.49
CA ALA A 122 1.91 -0.24 -2.18
C ALA A 122 2.19 0.27 -3.60
N TYR A 123 3.31 0.96 -3.80
CA TYR A 123 3.68 1.56 -5.08
C TYR A 123 4.91 0.95 -5.75
N LEU A 124 5.60 0.04 -5.06
CA LEU A 124 6.87 -0.52 -5.51
C LEU A 124 6.74 -1.23 -6.87
N SER A 125 5.65 -1.97 -7.10
CA SER A 125 5.44 -2.65 -8.39
C SER A 125 5.39 -1.70 -9.58
N GLN A 126 4.71 -0.56 -9.44
CA GLN A 126 4.61 0.46 -10.48
C GLN A 126 5.95 1.16 -10.68
N ASP A 127 6.64 1.49 -9.58
CA ASP A 127 7.97 2.10 -9.64
C ASP A 127 8.97 1.23 -10.38
N LEU A 128 9.01 -0.06 -10.07
CA LEU A 128 9.94 -0.98 -10.69
C LEU A 128 9.68 -1.11 -12.20
N THR A 129 8.41 -1.12 -12.62
CA THR A 129 8.07 -1.12 -14.06
C THR A 129 8.43 0.19 -14.76
N ASN A 130 8.33 1.33 -14.07
CA ASN A 130 8.64 2.63 -14.63
C ASN A 130 10.16 2.85 -14.72
N ALA A 131 10.89 2.49 -13.67
CA ALA A 131 12.35 2.59 -13.60
C ALA A 131 13.05 1.72 -14.65
N MET A 132 12.42 0.62 -15.09
CA MET A 132 12.92 -0.22 -16.18
C MET A 132 13.19 0.57 -17.49
N ASN A 133 12.47 1.68 -17.70
CA ASN A 133 12.64 2.52 -18.90
C ASN A 133 13.98 3.26 -18.94
N ILE A 134 14.68 3.42 -17.81
CA ILE A 134 16.01 4.04 -17.75
C ILE A 134 17.07 3.11 -18.35
N LEU A 135 16.85 1.80 -18.25
CA LEU A 135 17.88 0.80 -18.54
C LEU A 135 17.98 0.49 -20.03
N PRO A 136 19.21 0.27 -20.54
CA PRO A 136 19.43 -0.24 -21.89
C PRO A 136 18.90 -1.68 -22.01
N GLU A 137 18.49 -2.06 -23.22
CA GLU A 137 17.84 -3.36 -23.47
C GLU A 137 18.66 -4.57 -23.02
N SER A 138 19.99 -4.49 -23.11
CA SER A 138 20.90 -5.55 -22.70
C SER A 138 20.81 -5.92 -21.22
N ARG A 139 20.49 -4.95 -20.34
CA ARG A 139 20.44 -5.14 -18.87
C ARG A 139 19.02 -5.40 -18.34
N ARG A 140 18.00 -5.31 -19.20
CA ARG A 140 16.60 -5.46 -18.76
C ARG A 140 16.29 -6.85 -18.22
N ASN A 141 16.90 -7.90 -18.79
CA ASN A 141 16.67 -9.26 -18.32
C ASN A 141 17.19 -9.47 -16.89
N ASP A 142 18.40 -8.99 -16.61
CA ASP A 142 19.01 -9.07 -15.28
C ASP A 142 18.19 -8.29 -14.25
N TYR A 143 17.71 -7.10 -14.63
CA TYR A 143 16.81 -6.30 -13.81
C TYR A 143 15.48 -7.00 -13.52
N VAL A 144 14.84 -7.60 -14.53
CA VAL A 144 13.58 -8.34 -14.34
C VAL A 144 13.79 -9.52 -13.41
N GLN A 145 14.92 -10.22 -13.50
CA GLN A 145 15.24 -11.31 -12.60
C GLN A 145 15.40 -10.83 -11.15
N ALA A 146 16.16 -9.75 -10.92
CA ALA A 146 16.34 -9.15 -9.60
C ALA A 146 15.02 -8.65 -9.00
N VAL A 147 14.17 -8.02 -9.82
CA VAL A 147 12.84 -7.55 -9.42
C VAL A 147 11.92 -8.70 -9.03
N ASN A 148 11.90 -9.79 -9.80
CA ASN A 148 11.07 -10.95 -9.47
C ASN A 148 11.48 -11.56 -8.13
N GLN A 149 12.78 -11.67 -7.86
CA GLN A 149 13.31 -12.13 -6.57
C GLN A 149 12.92 -11.20 -5.42
N LEU A 150 13.05 -9.88 -5.62
CA LEU A 150 12.63 -8.89 -4.63
C LEU A 150 11.14 -9.03 -4.28
N VAL A 151 10.27 -9.14 -5.29
CA VAL A 151 8.82 -9.29 -5.08
C VAL A 151 8.49 -10.60 -4.35
N GLU A 152 9.17 -11.69 -4.69
CA GLU A 152 9.03 -12.98 -4.02
C GLU A 152 9.42 -12.88 -2.53
N TYR A 153 10.62 -12.38 -2.22
CA TYR A 153 11.07 -12.22 -0.84
C TYR A 153 10.18 -11.26 -0.04
N MET A 154 9.67 -10.21 -0.66
CA MET A 154 8.74 -9.27 -0.05
C MET A 154 7.38 -9.92 0.27
N SER A 155 6.93 -10.86 -0.56
CA SER A 155 5.71 -11.63 -0.30
C SER A 155 5.91 -12.67 0.82
N GLU A 156 7.06 -13.33 0.85
CA GLU A 156 7.43 -14.28 1.90
C GLU A 156 7.60 -13.57 3.26
N LEU A 157 8.23 -12.40 3.26
CA LEU A 157 8.34 -11.53 4.42
C LEU A 157 6.96 -11.18 5.02
N ASP A 158 6.01 -10.67 4.22
CA ASP A 158 4.64 -10.37 4.71
C ASP A 158 3.97 -11.63 5.27
N PHE A 159 4.18 -12.79 4.64
CA PHE A 159 3.64 -14.07 5.11
C PHE A 159 4.20 -14.50 6.48
N TYR A 160 5.52 -14.43 6.67
CA TYR A 160 6.16 -14.85 7.93
C TYR A 160 5.90 -13.88 9.08
N VAL A 161 5.90 -12.57 8.79
CA VAL A 161 5.53 -11.53 9.77
C VAL A 161 4.07 -11.70 10.21
N ARG A 162 3.18 -12.16 9.32
CA ARG A 162 1.77 -12.47 9.65
C ARG A 162 1.61 -13.70 10.55
N THR A 163 2.53 -14.67 10.46
CA THR A 163 2.49 -15.94 11.21
C THR A 163 3.43 -15.94 12.43
N PRO A 164 3.65 -14.75 13.02
CA PRO A 164 4.86 -14.30 13.75
C PRO A 164 5.96 -15.35 13.92
N LYS A 165 6.59 -15.73 12.82
CA LYS A 165 7.73 -16.65 12.82
C LYS A 165 9.03 -15.86 12.90
N VAL A 166 9.56 -15.73 14.12
CA VAL A 166 10.70 -14.84 14.42
C VAL A 166 11.87 -15.09 13.47
N TYR A 167 12.41 -16.31 13.43
CA TYR A 167 13.60 -16.63 12.66
C TYR A 167 13.40 -16.41 11.15
N GLU A 168 12.31 -16.93 10.60
CA GLU A 168 12.01 -16.79 9.18
C GLU A 168 11.78 -15.32 8.80
N SER A 169 11.13 -14.52 9.65
CA SER A 169 10.97 -13.08 9.42
C SER A 169 12.31 -12.36 9.34
N TYR A 170 13.28 -12.64 10.23
CA TYR A 170 14.63 -12.05 10.12
C TYR A 170 15.37 -12.53 8.89
N LEU A 171 15.30 -13.82 8.57
CA LEU A 171 15.97 -14.39 7.41
C LEU A 171 15.48 -13.72 6.11
N TYR A 172 14.16 -13.59 5.96
CA TYR A 172 13.58 -12.95 4.79
C TYR A 172 13.75 -11.45 4.79
N TYR A 173 13.81 -10.81 5.96
CA TYR A 173 14.18 -9.41 6.08
C TYR A 173 15.56 -9.12 5.48
N GLU A 174 16.59 -9.87 5.91
CA GLU A 174 17.95 -9.68 5.37
C GLU A 174 18.03 -10.00 3.86
N LYS A 175 17.29 -11.02 3.40
CA LYS A 175 17.17 -11.31 1.96
C LYS A 175 16.52 -10.17 1.18
N THR A 176 15.41 -9.60 1.69
CA THR A 176 14.73 -8.47 1.05
C THR A 176 15.64 -7.25 0.95
N LEU A 177 16.40 -6.96 2.01
CA LEU A 177 17.35 -5.86 2.06
C LEU A 177 18.47 -6.03 1.04
N LYS A 178 19.03 -7.24 0.93
CA LYS A 178 20.03 -7.52 -0.10
C LYS A 178 19.44 -7.36 -1.50
N SER A 179 18.27 -7.94 -1.76
CA SER A 179 17.65 -7.88 -3.09
C SER A 179 17.25 -6.46 -3.52
N ILE A 180 16.85 -5.59 -2.58
CA ILE A 180 16.51 -4.21 -2.94
C ILE A 180 17.76 -3.38 -3.21
N ASP A 181 18.87 -3.63 -2.50
CA ASP A 181 20.15 -3.01 -2.79
C ASP A 181 20.68 -3.44 -4.17
N ASP A 182 20.56 -4.73 -4.51
CA ASP A 182 20.93 -5.24 -5.85
C ASP A 182 20.12 -4.53 -6.95
N VAL A 183 18.81 -4.31 -6.74
CA VAL A 183 17.95 -3.56 -7.68
C VAL A 183 18.37 -2.08 -7.75
N VAL A 184 18.71 -1.45 -6.63
CA VAL A 184 19.16 -0.06 -6.58
C VAL A 184 20.51 0.11 -7.29
N GLU A 185 21.42 -0.86 -7.18
CA GLU A 185 22.70 -0.88 -7.88
C GLU A 185 22.51 -0.96 -9.40
N LEU A 186 21.55 -1.77 -9.86
CA LEU A 186 21.23 -1.86 -11.29
C LEU A 186 20.66 -0.56 -11.87
N LEU A 187 20.03 0.27 -11.04
CA LEU A 187 19.45 1.57 -11.41
C LEU A 187 20.42 2.75 -11.28
N ALA A 188 21.61 2.54 -10.70
CA ALA A 188 22.65 3.57 -10.54
C ALA A 188 23.49 3.72 -11.82
#